data_AF-A0A1H5I314-F1
#
_entry.id   AF-A0A1H5I314-F1
#
_cell.length_a   1.000
_cell.length_b   1.000
_cell.length_c   1.000
_cell.angle_alpha   90.00
_cell.angle_beta   90.00
_cell.angle_gamma   90.00
#
_symmetry.space_group_name_H-M   'P 1'
#
loop_
_entity.id
_entity.type
_entity.pdbx_description
1 polymer ?
#
loop_
_entity_poly.entity_id
_entity_poly.type
_entity_poly.pdbx_seq_one_letter_code
_entity_poly.pdbx_strand_id
1 'polypeptide(L)'
;MPTTSTAVRNGTARPPTTRAGHLPGTTARNRGYARSLGWEAHLPAVRRVLDRHRTDWDWTALGTATLKWQTAQGISPADGLIGPATWPLLRTAAGVAGDPAIGCQLPPYGTGFRATGRPTHRFGRPEAVRALLAVAAAWHRAHPQGPVLDIRDLGRRGGGPLPGRTSHRLGLEADIYPVKSGHHQGPTHWRHASYSRSLTQELVDLLRNNGVLPVQAIFFNDPEVHGVQPLEHHDNHLHVRFAPPSRSAPKSAAAHGSHAPVLEVTAPPRLGILSAQGKAPYQFTTEDAEWTARFIIGESGGRDDSDSHAVIWAMFNRYALLTRPYYRTFNAFLRAYSTPLQPVLKSWGASKRNMDRADFVRTGGTFGPPAPPGIPRGQRRAYLDLQQRPWAQLPSAARSVAVRALGGAIANPIGNATEFGSTYVYFHDANRRYPSPDEWRRFTEQYAAKMGWRWIGPVPGLDQNSNTYFVQRRLAALPVPAVRVLPG
;
A
#
# COMPACT_ATOMS: atom_id res chain seq x y z
N MET A 1 25.18 -40.81 74.91
CA MET A 1 26.03 -39.78 74.27
C MET A 1 26.28 -40.19 72.82
N PRO A 2 26.24 -39.26 71.87
CA PRO A 2 25.05 -38.86 71.11
C PRO A 2 24.74 -39.78 69.91
N THR A 3 23.45 -39.93 69.65
CA THR A 3 22.87 -40.45 68.40
C THR A 3 22.85 -39.34 67.34
N THR A 4 23.57 -39.51 66.23
CA THR A 4 23.51 -38.56 65.11
C THR A 4 22.77 -39.17 63.92
N SER A 5 21.63 -38.54 63.66
CA SER A 5 20.67 -38.77 62.58
C SER A 5 21.27 -38.52 61.20
N THR A 6 20.98 -39.43 60.28
CA THR A 6 21.27 -39.35 58.84
C THR A 6 20.29 -38.39 58.18
N ALA A 7 20.73 -37.15 57.89
CA ALA A 7 19.96 -36.20 57.10
C ALA A 7 20.55 -36.10 55.68
N VAL A 8 19.78 -36.58 54.71
CA VAL A 8 20.00 -36.45 53.27
C VAL A 8 19.98 -34.96 52.88
N ARG A 9 21.10 -34.44 52.37
CA ARG A 9 21.14 -33.16 51.64
C ARG A 9 21.09 -33.44 50.13
N ASN A 10 19.94 -33.15 49.54
CA ASN A 10 19.76 -33.03 48.09
C ASN A 10 20.65 -31.89 47.56
N GLY A 11 21.73 -32.25 46.86
CA GLY A 11 22.48 -31.34 46.01
C GLY A 11 21.69 -31.05 44.74
N THR A 12 20.95 -29.94 44.72
CA THR A 12 20.44 -29.37 43.47
C THR A 12 21.61 -28.86 42.64
N ALA A 13 22.02 -29.65 41.64
CA ALA A 13 22.90 -29.22 40.58
C ALA A 13 22.35 -27.93 39.95
N ARG A 14 23.20 -26.90 39.86
CA ARG A 14 22.92 -25.71 39.05
C ARG A 14 22.69 -26.17 37.61
N PRO A 15 21.60 -25.74 36.93
CA PRO A 15 21.43 -26.02 35.52
C PRO A 15 22.53 -25.29 34.74
N PRO A 16 23.05 -25.89 33.66
CA PRO A 16 24.03 -25.23 32.82
C PRO A 16 23.41 -23.98 32.22
N THR A 17 24.04 -22.83 32.45
CA THR A 17 23.75 -21.58 31.77
C THR A 17 23.82 -21.80 30.26
N THR A 18 22.67 -21.81 29.61
CA THR A 18 22.52 -21.82 28.15
C THR A 18 23.24 -20.63 27.56
N ARG A 19 24.38 -20.88 26.92
CA ARG A 19 25.08 -19.96 26.03
C ARG A 19 24.10 -19.51 24.93
N ALA A 20 24.05 -18.20 24.66
CA ALA A 20 23.16 -17.60 23.68
C ALA A 20 23.22 -18.33 22.33
N GLY A 21 22.02 -18.72 21.86
CA GLY A 21 21.72 -19.56 20.71
C GLY A 21 22.65 -19.46 19.50
N HIS A 22 23.53 -20.46 19.37
CA HIS A 22 24.11 -20.82 18.08
C HIS A 22 23.14 -21.80 17.41
N LEU A 23 22.37 -21.35 16.41
CA LEU A 23 21.55 -22.26 15.61
C LEU A 23 22.48 -23.02 14.63
N PRO A 24 22.64 -24.34 14.75
CA PRO A 24 23.49 -25.11 13.83
C PRO A 24 23.00 -24.93 12.39
N GLY A 25 23.91 -24.56 11.47
CA GLY A 25 23.62 -24.44 10.04
C GLY A 25 23.33 -23.03 9.51
N THR A 26 23.12 -22.01 10.37
CA THR A 26 22.86 -20.62 9.93
C THR A 26 23.99 -20.07 9.05
N THR A 27 25.25 -20.33 9.43
CA THR A 27 26.43 -19.91 8.67
C THR A 27 26.50 -20.54 7.28
N ALA A 28 26.24 -21.85 7.16
CA ALA A 28 26.25 -22.54 5.86
C ALA A 28 25.11 -22.04 4.96
N ARG A 29 23.91 -21.84 5.53
CA ARG A 29 22.74 -21.33 4.81
C ARG A 29 22.92 -19.88 4.35
N ASN A 30 23.46 -19.00 5.20
CA ASN A 30 23.78 -17.63 4.79
C ASN A 30 24.81 -17.60 3.66
N ARG A 31 25.87 -18.44 3.70
CA ARG A 31 26.80 -18.58 2.58
C ARG A 31 26.11 -19.06 1.29
N GLY A 32 25.19 -20.02 1.42
CA GLY A 32 24.37 -20.47 0.29
C GLY A 32 23.53 -19.35 -0.31
N TYR A 33 22.79 -18.62 0.52
CA TYR A 33 21.95 -17.50 0.08
C TYR A 33 22.77 -16.30 -0.44
N ALA A 34 23.95 -16.03 0.13
CA ALA A 34 24.81 -14.94 -0.32
C ALA A 34 25.16 -15.07 -1.81
N ARG A 35 25.49 -16.29 -2.22
CA ARG A 35 25.79 -16.63 -3.61
C ARG A 35 24.53 -16.69 -4.46
N SER A 36 23.48 -17.40 -4.03
CA SER A 36 22.29 -17.62 -4.86
C SER A 36 21.41 -16.38 -5.04
N LEU A 37 21.40 -15.47 -4.06
CA LEU A 37 20.66 -14.21 -4.11
C LEU A 37 21.53 -13.00 -4.48
N GLY A 38 22.84 -13.22 -4.66
CA GLY A 38 23.81 -12.21 -5.05
C GLY A 38 24.07 -11.11 -4.02
N TRP A 39 23.65 -11.29 -2.75
CA TRP A 39 23.83 -10.25 -1.74
C TRP A 39 25.26 -10.16 -1.19
N GLU A 40 26.12 -11.14 -1.48
CA GLU A 40 27.53 -11.12 -1.10
C GLU A 40 28.25 -9.86 -1.62
N ALA A 41 27.94 -9.45 -2.85
CA ALA A 41 28.47 -8.23 -3.48
C ALA A 41 28.08 -6.94 -2.73
N HIS A 42 27.11 -7.01 -1.82
CA HIS A 42 26.59 -5.88 -1.05
C HIS A 42 26.89 -5.98 0.44
N LEU A 43 27.76 -6.90 0.87
CA LEU A 43 28.13 -7.12 2.26
C LEU A 43 28.50 -5.84 3.03
N PRO A 44 29.30 -4.90 2.49
CA PRO A 44 29.60 -3.65 3.20
C PRO A 44 28.36 -2.81 3.52
N ALA A 45 27.39 -2.77 2.60
CA ALA A 45 26.14 -2.04 2.81
C ALA A 45 25.22 -2.76 3.79
N VAL A 46 25.13 -4.09 3.70
CA VAL A 46 24.38 -4.94 4.64
C VAL A 46 24.94 -4.78 6.06
N ARG A 47 26.25 -4.90 6.25
CA ARG A 47 26.92 -4.77 7.54
C ARG A 47 26.63 -3.42 8.19
N ARG A 48 26.67 -2.31 7.44
CA ARG A 48 26.30 -0.97 7.95
C ARG A 48 24.85 -0.87 8.43
N VAL A 49 23.92 -1.62 7.83
CA VAL A 49 22.52 -1.67 8.29
C VAL A 49 22.37 -2.50 9.54
N LEU A 50 23.06 -3.64 9.59
CA LEU A 50 22.98 -4.60 10.69
C LEU A 50 23.66 -4.07 11.96
N ASP A 51 24.87 -3.53 11.83
CA ASP A 51 25.62 -2.89 12.91
C ASP A 51 26.72 -1.99 12.32
N ARG A 52 26.52 -0.68 12.33
CA ARG A 52 27.49 0.28 11.78
C ARG A 52 28.77 0.44 12.60
N HIS A 53 28.76 0.03 13.87
CA HIS A 53 29.90 0.20 14.78
C HIS A 53 30.77 -1.05 14.84
N ARG A 54 30.22 -2.20 14.42
CA ARG A 54 30.95 -3.47 14.39
C ARG A 54 32.01 -3.50 13.30
N THR A 55 33.23 -3.86 13.70
CA THR A 55 34.39 -4.02 12.81
C THR A 55 34.79 -5.48 12.63
N ASP A 56 34.49 -6.35 13.61
CA ASP A 56 34.79 -7.78 13.62
C ASP A 56 33.66 -8.60 12.95
N TRP A 57 33.76 -8.83 11.65
CA TRP A 57 32.74 -9.58 10.90
C TRP A 57 33.21 -10.98 10.50
N ASP A 58 32.59 -11.99 11.11
CA ASP A 58 32.52 -13.36 10.58
C ASP A 58 31.06 -13.75 10.24
N TRP A 59 30.84 -14.98 9.78
CA TRP A 59 29.49 -15.46 9.44
C TRP A 59 28.57 -15.64 10.65
N THR A 60 29.13 -15.89 11.83
CA THR A 60 28.39 -16.02 13.09
C THR A 60 27.90 -14.66 13.57
N ALA A 61 28.78 -13.66 13.52
CA ALA A 61 28.51 -12.26 13.74
C ALA A 61 27.42 -11.74 12.79
N LEU A 62 27.51 -12.09 11.50
CA LEU A 62 26.50 -11.75 10.50
C LEU A 62 25.13 -12.34 10.85
N GLY A 63 25.07 -13.63 11.18
CA GLY A 63 23.81 -14.28 11.59
C GLY A 63 23.21 -13.65 12.85
N THR A 64 24.05 -13.35 13.85
CA THR A 64 23.63 -12.72 15.11
C THR A 64 23.10 -11.31 14.88
N ALA A 65 23.80 -10.49 14.08
CA ALA A 65 23.36 -9.14 13.76
C ALA A 65 22.09 -9.15 12.89
N THR A 66 21.97 -10.12 11.98
CA THR A 66 20.74 -10.35 11.19
C THR A 66 19.56 -10.68 12.09
N LEU A 67 19.74 -11.57 13.07
CA LEU A 67 18.70 -11.95 14.01
C LEU A 67 18.22 -10.73 14.82
N LYS A 68 19.17 -9.94 15.35
CA LYS A 68 18.87 -8.69 16.06
C LYS A 68 18.11 -7.71 15.17
N TRP A 69 18.54 -7.54 13.92
CA TRP A 69 17.87 -6.65 12.97
C TRP A 69 16.45 -7.15 12.62
N GLN A 70 16.28 -8.43 12.31
CA GLN A 70 14.96 -9.04 12.05
C GLN A 70 14.01 -8.80 13.23
N THR A 71 14.48 -9.06 14.45
CA THR A 71 13.72 -8.82 15.68
C THR A 71 13.35 -7.35 15.82
N ALA A 72 14.31 -6.44 15.63
CA ALA A 72 14.07 -4.99 15.73
C ALA A 72 13.08 -4.47 14.67
N GLN A 73 13.03 -5.10 13.50
CA GLN A 73 12.09 -4.78 12.41
C GLN A 73 10.78 -5.59 12.47
N GLY A 74 10.59 -6.48 13.44
CA GLY A 74 9.36 -7.26 13.59
C GLY A 74 9.18 -8.34 12.53
N ILE A 75 10.28 -8.74 11.89
CA ILE A 75 10.31 -9.77 10.85
C ILE A 75 10.20 -11.13 11.53
N SER A 76 9.25 -11.95 11.07
CA SER A 76 9.03 -13.31 11.55
C SER A 76 9.13 -14.33 10.40
N PRO A 77 9.85 -15.46 10.57
CA PRO A 77 10.69 -15.76 11.73
C PRO A 77 11.93 -14.85 11.80
N ALA A 78 12.39 -14.56 13.01
CA ALA A 78 13.70 -13.97 13.26
C ALA A 78 14.68 -15.14 13.48
N ASP A 79 15.40 -15.53 12.44
CA ASP A 79 16.21 -16.75 12.35
C ASP A 79 17.70 -16.50 12.06
N GLY A 80 18.09 -15.23 11.90
CA GLY A 80 19.45 -14.83 11.55
C GLY A 80 19.82 -15.13 10.09
N LEU A 81 18.86 -15.48 9.23
CA LEU A 81 19.09 -15.79 7.82
C LEU A 81 18.82 -14.58 6.92
N ILE A 82 19.78 -14.23 6.08
CA ILE A 82 19.60 -13.31 4.96
C ILE A 82 19.08 -14.11 3.76
N GLY A 83 17.90 -14.71 3.93
CA GLY A 83 17.22 -15.50 2.91
C GLY A 83 16.26 -14.68 2.03
N PRO A 84 15.44 -15.34 1.18
CA PRO A 84 14.49 -14.68 0.28
C PRO A 84 13.45 -13.77 0.97
N ALA A 85 13.18 -13.99 2.25
CA ALA A 85 12.29 -13.13 3.05
C ALA A 85 12.99 -11.86 3.56
N THR A 86 14.25 -11.98 3.98
CA THR A 86 15.01 -10.91 4.64
C THR A 86 15.81 -10.07 3.64
N TRP A 87 16.37 -10.67 2.59
CA TRP A 87 17.20 -9.96 1.63
C TRP A 87 16.48 -8.79 0.94
N PRO A 88 15.23 -8.90 0.45
CA PRO A 88 14.55 -7.76 -0.15
C PRO A 88 14.43 -6.56 0.79
N LEU A 89 14.17 -6.82 2.08
CA LEU A 89 14.06 -5.77 3.11
C LEU A 89 15.43 -5.16 3.42
N LEU A 90 16.47 -5.99 3.61
CA LEU A 90 17.83 -5.51 3.85
C LEU A 90 18.39 -4.73 2.66
N ARG A 91 18.14 -5.19 1.42
CA ARG A 91 18.54 -4.50 0.19
C ARG A 91 17.97 -3.09 0.13
N THR A 92 16.71 -2.93 0.50
CA THR A 92 16.06 -1.62 0.60
C THR A 92 16.61 -0.80 1.74
N ALA A 93 16.72 -1.36 2.95
CA ALA A 93 17.26 -0.66 4.11
C ALA A 93 18.72 -0.20 3.91
N ALA A 94 19.50 -0.95 3.12
CA ALA A 94 20.88 -0.65 2.76
C ALA A 94 20.98 0.41 1.65
N GLY A 95 19.87 0.78 1.01
CA GLY A 95 19.86 1.68 -0.14
C GLY A 95 20.47 1.08 -1.40
N VAL A 96 20.62 -0.25 -1.47
CA VAL A 96 21.15 -0.97 -2.64
C VAL A 96 20.14 -0.93 -3.78
N ALA A 97 18.85 -1.08 -3.48
CA ALA A 97 17.78 -0.93 -4.44
C ALA A 97 16.49 -0.45 -3.74
N GLY A 98 15.72 0.38 -4.42
CA GLY A 98 14.41 0.79 -3.91
C GLY A 98 13.38 -0.34 -3.92
N ASP A 99 12.43 -0.31 -2.98
CA ASP A 99 11.23 -1.14 -3.00
C ASP A 99 10.06 -0.34 -3.60
N PRO A 100 9.55 -0.69 -4.79
CA PRO A 100 8.42 0.01 -5.40
C PRO A 100 7.14 -0.03 -4.55
N ALA A 101 7.01 -0.97 -3.61
CA ALA A 101 5.90 -1.01 -2.66
C ALA A 101 5.93 0.20 -1.69
N ILE A 102 7.08 0.85 -1.50
CA ILE A 102 7.21 2.10 -0.73
C ILE A 102 6.94 3.28 -1.67
N GLY A 103 5.74 3.31 -2.24
CA GLY A 103 5.33 4.28 -3.25
C GLY A 103 4.10 5.09 -2.87
N CYS A 104 3.43 4.74 -1.77
CA CYS A 104 2.22 5.41 -1.32
C CYS A 104 2.62 6.67 -0.52
N GLN A 105 2.21 7.84 -1.02
CA GLN A 105 2.48 9.10 -0.34
C GLN A 105 1.31 9.44 0.59
N LEU A 106 1.59 9.78 1.85
CA LEU A 106 0.60 10.35 2.74
C LEU A 106 0.14 11.72 2.17
N PRO A 107 -1.17 11.96 2.01
CA PRO A 107 -1.69 13.25 1.58
C PRO A 107 -1.23 14.39 2.51
N PRO A 108 -1.12 15.64 2.02
CA PRO A 108 -0.73 16.78 2.85
C PRO A 108 -1.73 17.09 3.98
N TYR A 109 -3.01 16.71 3.81
CA TYR A 109 -4.08 16.89 4.78
C TYR A 109 -5.18 15.84 4.56
N GLY A 110 -6.00 15.62 5.58
CA GLY A 110 -7.21 14.80 5.49
C GLY A 110 -7.98 14.79 6.79
N THR A 111 -9.00 13.94 6.89
CA THR A 111 -9.84 13.84 8.09
C THR A 111 -8.99 13.49 9.32
N GLY A 112 -8.91 14.42 10.28
CA GLY A 112 -8.23 14.24 11.55
C GLY A 112 -6.71 14.37 11.53
N PHE A 113 -6.09 14.75 10.40
CA PHE A 113 -4.64 14.93 10.35
C PHE A 113 -4.20 15.99 9.34
N ARG A 114 -2.97 16.45 9.53
CA ARG A 114 -2.17 17.09 8.48
C ARG A 114 -0.76 16.52 8.48
N ALA A 115 -0.12 16.56 7.31
CA ALA A 115 1.23 16.08 7.17
C ALA A 115 2.23 17.25 7.25
N THR A 116 3.06 17.26 8.30
CA THR A 116 4.06 18.29 8.59
C THR A 116 5.47 17.90 8.16
N GLY A 117 5.69 16.63 7.81
CA GLY A 117 6.94 16.16 7.23
C GLY A 117 7.19 16.68 5.81
N ARG A 118 8.45 16.65 5.37
CA ARG A 118 8.81 17.09 4.01
C ARG A 118 8.06 16.24 2.98
N PRO A 119 7.53 16.80 1.87
CA PRO A 119 6.80 16.01 0.88
C PRO A 119 7.55 14.76 0.39
N THR A 120 8.88 14.86 0.25
CA THR A 120 9.77 13.76 -0.16
C THR A 120 9.97 12.68 0.89
N HIS A 121 9.56 12.91 2.14
CA HIS A 121 9.69 12.00 3.29
C HIS A 121 8.33 11.40 3.71
N ARG A 122 7.27 11.60 2.95
CA ARG A 122 5.92 11.12 3.28
C ARG A 122 5.54 9.83 2.58
N PHE A 123 6.52 9.04 2.16
CA PHE A 123 6.27 7.79 1.45
C PHE A 123 6.35 6.60 2.40
N GLY A 124 5.31 5.77 2.38
CA GLY A 124 5.24 4.52 3.10
C GLY A 124 4.76 3.39 2.20
N ARG A 125 4.64 2.21 2.80
CA ARG A 125 3.85 1.13 2.22
C ARG A 125 2.36 1.48 2.33
N PRO A 126 1.50 1.03 1.38
CA PRO A 126 0.07 1.31 1.41
C PRO A 126 -0.60 0.95 2.73
N GLU A 127 -0.25 -0.20 3.31
CA GLU A 127 -0.79 -0.67 4.59
C GLU A 127 -0.44 0.26 5.76
N ALA A 128 0.77 0.80 5.81
CA ALA A 128 1.19 1.74 6.85
C ALA A 128 0.48 3.09 6.69
N VAL A 129 0.40 3.61 5.46
CA VAL A 129 -0.35 4.85 5.17
C VAL A 129 -1.83 4.67 5.51
N ARG A 130 -2.45 3.54 5.15
CA ARG A 130 -3.84 3.24 5.49
C ARG A 130 -4.07 3.14 7.00
N ALA A 131 -3.14 2.54 7.75
CA ALA A 131 -3.23 2.48 9.21
C ALA A 131 -3.21 3.89 9.82
N LEU A 132 -2.32 4.77 9.34
CA LEU A 132 -2.27 6.16 9.78
C LEU A 132 -3.56 6.92 9.45
N LEU A 133 -4.13 6.73 8.25
CA LEU A 133 -5.40 7.34 7.87
C LEU A 133 -6.57 6.82 8.70
N ALA A 134 -6.59 5.53 9.06
CA ALA A 134 -7.59 4.95 9.93
C ALA A 134 -7.52 5.54 11.35
N VAL A 135 -6.31 5.69 11.89
CA VAL A 135 -6.07 6.35 13.19
C VAL A 135 -6.52 7.80 13.14
N ALA A 136 -6.15 8.56 12.10
CA ALA A 136 -6.59 9.95 11.95
C ALA A 136 -8.12 10.09 11.85
N ALA A 137 -8.78 9.20 11.11
CA ALA A 137 -10.24 9.19 11.02
C ALA A 137 -10.90 8.85 12.36
N ALA A 138 -10.34 7.91 13.12
CA ALA A 138 -10.81 7.56 14.46
C ALA A 138 -10.60 8.72 15.44
N TRP A 139 -9.43 9.35 15.40
CA TRP A 139 -9.09 10.55 16.15
C TRP A 139 -10.11 11.66 15.90
N HIS A 140 -10.43 11.94 14.63
CA HIS A 140 -11.43 12.96 14.30
C HIS A 140 -12.83 12.64 14.82
N ARG A 141 -13.23 11.35 14.86
CA ARG A 141 -14.54 10.96 15.42
C ARG A 141 -14.60 11.19 16.93
N ALA A 142 -13.51 10.92 17.65
CA ALA A 142 -13.41 11.18 19.08
C ALA A 142 -13.28 12.69 19.38
N HIS A 143 -12.60 13.42 18.49
CA HIS A 143 -12.26 14.84 18.64
C HIS A 143 -12.73 15.67 17.44
N PRO A 144 -14.04 15.77 17.16
CA PRO A 144 -14.55 16.43 15.94
C PRO A 144 -14.22 17.92 15.89
N GLN A 145 -14.09 18.56 17.05
CA GLN A 145 -13.64 19.95 17.20
C GLN A 145 -12.21 20.06 17.75
N GLY A 146 -11.58 18.95 18.15
CA GLY A 146 -10.29 18.96 18.82
C GLY A 146 -9.09 19.15 17.88
N PRO A 147 -7.85 19.00 18.40
CA PRO A 147 -6.66 19.13 17.57
C PRO A 147 -6.61 18.07 16.47
N VAL A 148 -5.98 18.37 15.34
CA VAL A 148 -5.65 17.36 14.32
C VAL A 148 -4.30 16.74 14.62
N LEU A 149 -4.08 15.51 14.15
CA LEU A 149 -2.79 14.84 14.28
C LEU A 149 -1.76 15.43 13.31
N ASP A 150 -0.57 15.72 13.83
CA ASP A 150 0.56 16.19 13.02
C ASP A 150 1.50 15.04 12.68
N ILE A 151 1.32 14.45 11.51
CA ILE A 151 2.13 13.34 11.01
C ILE A 151 3.35 13.89 10.27
N ARG A 152 4.55 13.50 10.70
CA ARG A 152 5.83 14.02 10.21
C ARG A 152 6.40 13.13 9.11
N ASP A 153 7.56 12.52 9.35
CA ASP A 153 8.32 11.75 8.38
C ASP A 153 7.88 10.28 8.42
N LEU A 154 7.70 9.67 7.25
CA LEU A 154 7.45 8.24 7.06
C LEU A 154 8.67 7.55 6.44
N GLY A 155 9.12 8.06 5.29
CA GLY A 155 10.07 7.39 4.41
C GLY A 155 10.19 8.12 3.08
N ARG A 156 11.27 7.86 2.33
CA ARG A 156 11.41 8.34 0.95
C ARG A 156 10.78 7.36 -0.03
N ARG A 157 10.39 7.83 -1.22
CA ARG A 157 9.88 6.96 -2.28
C ARG A 157 10.92 5.87 -2.61
N GLY A 158 10.50 4.61 -2.62
CA GLY A 158 11.40 3.47 -2.77
C GLY A 158 12.11 3.03 -1.48
N GLY A 159 11.97 3.75 -0.36
CA GLY A 159 12.64 3.44 0.90
C GLY A 159 14.16 3.64 0.87
N GLY A 160 14.84 3.14 1.89
CA GLY A 160 16.28 3.30 2.12
C GLY A 160 16.64 4.48 3.04
N PRO A 161 17.94 4.82 3.15
CA PRO A 161 18.42 5.78 4.14
C PRO A 161 17.81 7.18 3.99
N LEU A 162 17.43 7.77 5.11
CA LEU A 162 17.05 9.18 5.22
C LEU A 162 18.20 9.96 5.88
N PRO A 163 18.62 11.12 5.33
CA PRO A 163 19.68 11.92 5.94
C PRO A 163 19.40 12.21 7.42
N GLY A 164 20.38 11.97 8.28
CA GLY A 164 20.26 12.18 9.74
C GLY A 164 19.40 11.16 10.49
N ARG A 165 18.86 10.12 9.83
CA ARG A 165 17.98 9.12 10.45
C ARG A 165 18.51 7.70 10.27
N THR A 166 18.46 6.92 11.34
CA THR A 166 18.82 5.49 11.32
C THR A 166 17.63 4.62 10.89
N SER A 167 16.39 5.06 11.14
CA SER A 167 15.10 4.44 10.80
C SER A 167 14.47 4.99 9.50
N HIS A 168 13.18 4.73 9.28
CA HIS A 168 12.32 5.16 8.15
C HIS A 168 12.68 4.58 6.79
N ARG A 169 13.31 3.40 6.78
CA ARG A 169 13.87 2.84 5.55
C ARG A 169 12.94 1.88 4.82
N LEU A 170 11.98 1.28 5.53
CA LEU A 170 11.14 0.20 5.01
C LEU A 170 9.71 0.62 4.68
N GLY A 171 9.37 1.90 4.87
CA GLY A 171 8.02 2.42 4.67
C GLY A 171 7.00 1.88 5.69
N LEU A 172 7.47 1.43 6.85
CA LEU A 172 6.68 0.84 7.94
C LEU A 172 6.81 1.66 9.24
N GLU A 173 7.30 2.89 9.14
CA GLU A 173 7.58 3.74 10.29
C GLU A 173 7.02 5.15 10.04
N ALA A 174 6.59 5.83 11.10
CA ALA A 174 6.07 7.18 11.04
C ALA A 174 6.35 7.96 12.33
N ASP A 175 6.78 9.20 12.18
CA ASP A 175 6.90 10.16 13.28
C ASP A 175 5.58 10.92 13.42
N ILE A 176 5.07 11.09 14.64
CA ILE A 176 3.87 11.88 14.93
C ILE A 176 4.19 12.81 16.10
N TYR A 177 3.84 14.10 16.02
CA TYR A 177 4.01 14.97 17.19
C TYR A 177 3.09 14.52 18.34
N PRO A 178 3.53 14.66 19.60
CA PRO A 178 2.64 14.48 20.74
C PRO A 178 1.56 15.55 20.72
N VAL A 179 0.40 15.23 21.29
CA VAL A 179 -0.79 16.06 21.17
C VAL A 179 -0.73 17.23 22.15
N LYS A 180 -1.15 18.41 21.72
CA LYS A 180 -1.24 19.61 22.56
C LYS A 180 -2.65 19.79 23.10
N SER A 181 -2.77 20.43 24.26
CA SER A 181 -4.05 20.90 24.79
C SER A 181 -4.58 22.11 23.99
N GLY A 182 -5.88 22.40 24.09
CA GLY A 182 -6.46 23.70 23.68
C GLY A 182 -6.45 24.03 22.17
N HIS A 183 -6.78 23.09 21.29
CA HIS A 183 -6.78 23.24 19.81
C HIS A 183 -5.42 23.67 19.20
N HIS A 184 -4.36 23.76 20.01
CA HIS A 184 -3.04 24.13 19.53
C HIS A 184 -2.44 23.01 18.68
N GLN A 185 -1.69 23.40 17.66
CA GLN A 185 -1.04 22.48 16.74
C GLN A 185 0.47 22.72 16.71
N GLY A 186 1.21 21.88 15.97
CA GLY A 186 2.63 22.03 15.72
C GLY A 186 3.53 21.33 16.74
N PRO A 187 4.86 21.55 16.64
CA PRO A 187 5.84 20.89 17.49
C PRO A 187 5.59 21.12 18.99
N THR A 188 5.83 20.07 19.78
CA THR A 188 5.85 20.11 21.25
C THR A 188 6.73 18.98 21.79
N HIS A 189 6.98 18.94 23.10
CA HIS A 189 7.66 17.84 23.79
C HIS A 189 6.95 17.55 25.11
N TRP A 190 7.14 16.35 25.67
CA TRP A 190 6.36 15.89 26.82
C TRP A 190 6.53 16.72 28.10
N ARG A 191 7.61 17.51 28.20
CA ARG A 191 7.85 18.44 29.32
C ARG A 191 7.25 19.84 29.10
N HIS A 192 6.68 20.11 27.93
CA HIS A 192 6.18 21.44 27.58
C HIS A 192 4.78 21.69 28.18
N ALA A 193 4.49 22.90 28.64
CA ALA A 193 3.21 23.20 29.30
C ALA A 193 1.96 23.00 28.41
N SER A 194 2.11 23.13 27.09
CA SER A 194 1.01 22.89 26.13
C SER A 194 0.85 21.43 25.70
N TYR A 195 1.71 20.52 26.14
CA TYR A 195 1.56 19.09 25.89
C TYR A 195 0.38 18.52 26.69
N SER A 196 -0.43 17.69 26.05
CA SER A 196 -1.51 16.94 26.69
C SER A 196 -1.13 15.46 26.73
N ARG A 197 -0.81 15.00 27.94
CA ARG A 197 -0.53 13.59 28.20
C ARG A 197 -1.74 12.70 27.93
N SER A 198 -2.92 13.08 28.39
CA SER A 198 -4.15 12.31 28.20
C SER A 198 -4.49 12.12 26.72
N LEU A 199 -4.44 13.19 25.92
CA LEU A 199 -4.66 13.09 24.47
C LEU A 199 -3.57 12.27 23.77
N THR A 200 -2.32 12.34 24.25
CA THR A 200 -1.23 11.53 23.70
C THR A 200 -1.40 10.06 24.06
N GLN A 201 -1.87 9.73 25.26
CA GLN A 201 -2.24 8.36 25.64
C GLN A 201 -3.33 7.81 24.72
N GLU A 202 -4.39 8.59 24.48
CA GLU A 202 -5.48 8.17 23.59
C GLU A 202 -4.97 7.93 22.15
N LEU A 203 -4.06 8.78 21.66
CA LEU A 203 -3.41 8.56 20.36
C LEU A 203 -2.63 7.24 20.35
N VAL A 204 -1.88 6.92 21.41
CA VAL A 204 -1.16 5.63 21.54
C VAL A 204 -2.13 4.45 21.50
N ASP A 205 -3.25 4.55 22.20
CA ASP A 205 -4.26 3.50 22.25
C ASP A 205 -4.91 3.29 20.86
N LEU A 206 -5.22 4.38 20.15
CA LEU A 206 -5.74 4.33 18.79
C LEU A 206 -4.71 3.73 17.81
N LEU A 207 -3.43 4.08 17.95
CA LEU A 207 -2.35 3.50 17.14
C LEU A 207 -2.26 1.99 17.36
N ARG A 208 -2.28 1.52 18.61
CA ARG A 208 -2.24 0.08 18.94
C ARG A 208 -3.49 -0.65 18.44
N ASN A 209 -4.65 -0.01 18.48
CA ASN A 209 -5.95 -0.58 18.14
C ASN A 209 -6.44 -0.24 16.72
N ASN A 210 -5.55 0.18 15.81
CA ASN A 210 -5.95 0.71 14.50
C ASN A 210 -6.66 -0.30 13.57
N GLY A 211 -6.55 -1.61 13.83
CA GLY A 211 -7.24 -2.67 13.09
C GLY A 211 -6.76 -2.91 11.64
N VAL A 212 -5.80 -2.13 11.14
CA VAL A 212 -5.28 -2.23 9.76
C VAL A 212 -3.93 -2.92 9.73
N LEU A 213 -2.98 -2.44 10.54
CA LEU A 213 -1.62 -2.95 10.57
C LEU A 213 -1.10 -2.98 12.01
N PRO A 214 -0.71 -4.15 12.56
CA PRO A 214 -0.24 -4.24 13.93
C PRO A 214 0.95 -3.32 14.19
N VAL A 215 0.92 -2.61 15.31
CA VAL A 215 2.06 -1.81 15.75
C VAL A 215 3.02 -2.71 16.51
N GLN A 216 4.27 -2.78 16.04
CA GLN A 216 5.33 -3.49 16.72
C GLN A 216 5.80 -2.68 17.95
N ALA A 217 6.19 -1.42 17.72
CA ALA A 217 6.74 -0.56 18.75
C ALA A 217 6.27 0.89 18.55
N ILE A 218 6.21 1.63 19.65
CA ILE A 218 6.04 3.08 19.66
C ILE A 218 7.13 3.59 20.58
N PHE A 219 8.02 4.46 20.09
CA PHE A 219 9.04 5.08 20.92
C PHE A 219 8.62 6.49 21.32
N PHE A 220 8.60 6.76 22.62
CA PHE A 220 8.27 8.05 23.21
C PHE A 220 8.72 8.10 24.68
N ASN A 221 9.16 9.27 25.15
CA ASN A 221 9.87 9.39 26.43
C ASN A 221 9.05 9.90 27.62
N ASP A 222 7.76 10.21 27.45
CA ASP A 222 6.92 10.52 28.62
C ASP A 222 6.76 9.26 29.49
N PRO A 223 7.30 9.23 30.72
CA PRO A 223 7.30 8.02 31.55
C PRO A 223 5.89 7.61 32.02
N GLU A 224 4.92 8.51 31.91
CA GLU A 224 3.53 8.26 32.32
C GLU A 224 2.64 7.81 31.16
N VAL A 225 3.13 7.80 29.91
CA VAL A 225 2.39 7.23 28.77
C VAL A 225 2.65 5.73 28.71
N HIS A 226 1.59 4.93 28.69
CA HIS A 226 1.64 3.48 28.59
C HIS A 226 1.64 2.99 27.14
N GLY A 227 2.20 1.80 26.90
CA GLY A 227 2.24 1.20 25.56
C GLY A 227 3.36 1.73 24.64
N VAL A 228 4.26 2.56 25.18
CA VAL A 228 5.44 3.10 24.50
C VAL A 228 6.74 2.57 25.11
N GLN A 229 7.86 2.77 24.42
CA GLN A 229 9.21 2.43 24.86
C GLN A 229 10.09 3.69 24.85
N PRO A 230 10.84 4.00 25.92
CA PRO A 230 11.74 5.13 25.90
C PRO A 230 12.90 4.86 24.92
N LEU A 231 13.30 5.90 24.18
CA LEU A 231 14.45 5.87 23.29
C LEU A 231 15.05 7.27 23.18
N GLU A 232 16.38 7.35 23.14
CA GLU A 232 17.08 8.62 23.03
C GLU A 232 16.53 9.48 21.87
N HIS A 233 16.36 10.78 22.12
CA HIS A 233 15.79 11.77 21.19
C HIS A 233 14.28 11.68 20.87
N HIS A 234 13.49 10.88 21.61
CA HIS A 234 12.04 10.74 21.40
C HIS A 234 11.19 11.54 22.40
N ASP A 235 11.68 12.72 22.83
CA ASP A 235 10.93 13.60 23.74
C ASP A 235 9.82 14.40 23.03
N ASN A 236 9.96 14.57 21.72
CA ASN A 236 9.14 15.50 20.93
C ASN A 236 8.39 14.84 19.77
N HIS A 237 8.37 13.52 19.68
CA HIS A 237 7.59 12.77 18.70
C HIS A 237 7.42 11.32 19.15
N LEU A 238 6.28 10.73 18.78
CA LEU A 238 6.07 9.29 18.79
C LEU A 238 6.67 8.73 17.50
N HIS A 239 7.68 7.86 17.62
CA HIS A 239 8.16 7.06 16.49
C HIS A 239 7.39 5.75 16.47
N VAL A 240 6.42 5.63 15.56
CA VAL A 240 5.60 4.43 15.40
C VAL A 240 6.28 3.49 14.42
N ARG A 241 6.46 2.22 14.81
CA ARG A 241 6.90 1.14 13.93
C ARG A 241 5.81 0.09 13.82
N PHE A 242 5.35 -0.14 12.60
CA PHE A 242 4.42 -1.20 12.28
C PHE A 242 5.15 -2.53 12.05
N ALA A 243 4.50 -3.63 12.42
CA ALA A 243 4.97 -4.95 12.06
C ALA A 243 4.87 -5.13 10.53
N PRO A 244 5.89 -5.69 9.87
CA PRO A 244 5.77 -6.14 8.50
C PRO A 244 4.57 -7.09 8.37
N PRO A 245 3.74 -6.98 7.32
CA PRO A 245 2.66 -7.93 7.13
C PRO A 245 3.23 -9.34 7.08
N SER A 246 2.65 -10.24 7.87
CA SER A 246 3.02 -11.65 7.91
C SER A 246 3.01 -12.18 6.48
N ARG A 247 4.18 -12.51 5.94
CA ARG A 247 4.23 -13.40 4.78
C ARG A 247 3.82 -14.75 5.31
N SER A 248 2.54 -15.04 5.31
CA SER A 248 2.06 -16.40 5.54
C SER A 248 2.81 -17.28 4.55
N ALA A 249 3.77 -18.06 5.05
CA ALA A 249 4.25 -19.21 4.32
C ALA A 249 3.00 -20.04 4.00
N PRO A 250 2.85 -20.58 2.78
CA PRO A 250 1.79 -21.55 2.54
C PRO A 250 1.93 -22.61 3.63
N LYS A 251 0.84 -22.84 4.38
CA LYS A 251 0.79 -23.91 5.38
C LYS A 251 1.24 -25.18 4.68
N SER A 252 2.38 -25.71 5.10
CA SER A 252 2.92 -26.98 4.64
C SER A 252 1.85 -28.05 4.90
N ALA A 253 1.21 -28.53 3.84
CA ALA A 253 0.69 -29.88 3.84
C ALA A 253 1.91 -30.81 3.92
N ALA A 254 1.81 -31.83 4.76
CA ALA A 254 2.90 -32.71 5.11
C ALA A 254 3.38 -33.53 3.91
N ALA A 255 4.70 -33.76 3.91
CA ALA A 255 5.47 -34.85 3.30
C ALA A 255 4.82 -35.68 2.19
N HIS A 256 5.42 -35.65 1.00
CA HIS A 256 5.98 -36.83 0.33
C HIS A 256 6.79 -36.41 -0.91
N GLY A 257 7.93 -37.07 -1.11
CA GLY A 257 8.52 -37.31 -2.42
C GLY A 257 9.27 -36.15 -3.08
N SER A 258 10.60 -36.25 -3.01
CA SER A 258 11.56 -35.55 -3.84
C SER A 258 11.23 -35.69 -5.33
N HIS A 259 10.77 -34.64 -6.01
CA HIS A 259 11.00 -34.40 -7.44
C HIS A 259 10.84 -32.91 -7.73
N ALA A 260 11.79 -32.34 -8.48
CA ALA A 260 11.82 -30.94 -8.86
C ALA A 260 10.58 -30.53 -9.69
N PRO A 261 9.93 -29.38 -9.46
CA PRO A 261 8.87 -28.96 -10.35
C PRO A 261 9.42 -28.06 -11.46
N VAL A 262 9.41 -28.64 -12.65
CA VAL A 262 9.13 -27.93 -13.90
C VAL A 262 7.69 -27.41 -13.82
N LEU A 263 7.52 -26.11 -14.13
CA LEU A 263 6.30 -25.38 -14.52
C LEU A 263 4.94 -26.08 -14.26
N GLU A 264 4.28 -25.71 -13.16
CA GLU A 264 2.87 -26.06 -12.92
C GLU A 264 1.94 -25.18 -13.78
N VAL A 265 1.24 -25.80 -14.73
CA VAL A 265 0.04 -25.26 -15.36
C VAL A 265 -1.11 -25.47 -14.37
N THR A 266 -1.36 -24.48 -13.51
CA THR A 266 -2.55 -24.48 -12.65
C THR A 266 -3.81 -24.42 -13.51
N ALA A 267 -4.81 -25.25 -13.17
CA ALA A 267 -6.15 -25.17 -13.74
C ALA A 267 -6.64 -23.71 -13.82
N PRO A 268 -7.36 -23.31 -14.89
CA PRO A 268 -7.80 -21.93 -15.05
C PRO A 268 -8.64 -21.50 -13.83
N PRO A 269 -8.47 -20.26 -13.34
CA PRO A 269 -9.24 -19.78 -12.20
C PRO A 269 -10.74 -19.90 -12.51
N ARG A 270 -11.52 -20.45 -11.57
CA ARG A 270 -12.98 -20.39 -11.66
C ARG A 270 -13.40 -18.93 -11.48
N LEU A 271 -13.88 -18.33 -12.56
CA LEU A 271 -14.35 -16.95 -12.57
C LEU A 271 -15.88 -16.92 -12.41
N GLY A 272 -16.36 -15.86 -11.78
CA GLY A 272 -17.75 -15.70 -11.42
C GLY A 272 -18.66 -15.20 -12.55
N ILE A 273 -19.91 -14.99 -12.18
CA ILE A 273 -20.97 -14.44 -13.02
C ILE A 273 -21.27 -13.02 -12.59
N LEU A 274 -21.10 -12.07 -13.51
CA LEU A 274 -21.60 -10.70 -13.32
C LEU A 274 -23.12 -10.68 -13.53
N SER A 275 -23.85 -10.29 -12.50
CA SER A 275 -25.31 -10.18 -12.50
C SER A 275 -25.72 -8.75 -12.20
N ALA A 276 -26.79 -8.30 -12.86
CA ALA A 276 -27.40 -7.00 -12.60
C ALA A 276 -28.92 -7.09 -12.71
N GLN A 277 -29.62 -6.31 -11.91
CA GLN A 277 -31.08 -6.34 -11.86
C GLN A 277 -31.70 -6.08 -13.25
N GLY A 278 -32.56 -6.99 -13.69
CA GLY A 278 -33.24 -6.90 -14.98
C GLY A 278 -32.33 -7.05 -16.20
N LYS A 279 -31.12 -7.60 -16.04
CA LYS A 279 -30.17 -7.86 -17.13
C LYS A 279 -29.77 -9.33 -17.15
N ALA A 280 -29.50 -9.84 -18.36
CA ALA A 280 -28.98 -11.19 -18.52
C ALA A 280 -27.56 -11.29 -17.90
N PRO A 281 -27.25 -12.38 -17.17
CA PRO A 281 -25.95 -12.58 -16.54
C PRO A 281 -24.82 -12.66 -17.57
N TYR A 282 -23.59 -12.35 -17.14
CA TYR A 282 -22.39 -12.46 -17.95
C TYR A 282 -21.35 -13.32 -17.22
N GLN A 283 -20.95 -14.43 -17.85
CA GLN A 283 -19.88 -15.29 -17.35
C GLN A 283 -18.53 -14.68 -17.70
N PHE A 284 -17.70 -14.41 -16.69
CA PHE A 284 -16.34 -13.91 -16.93
C PHE A 284 -15.43 -14.98 -17.54
N THR A 285 -14.50 -14.53 -18.38
CA THR A 285 -13.49 -15.39 -19.04
C THR A 285 -12.07 -15.08 -18.56
N THR A 286 -11.12 -15.97 -18.85
CA THR A 286 -9.69 -15.74 -18.56
C THR A 286 -9.14 -14.49 -19.26
N GLU A 287 -9.66 -14.16 -20.45
CA GLU A 287 -9.33 -12.92 -21.14
C GLU A 287 -9.84 -11.68 -20.36
N ASP A 288 -11.02 -11.77 -19.73
CA ASP A 288 -11.50 -10.69 -18.86
C ASP A 288 -10.58 -10.48 -17.67
N ALA A 289 -10.01 -11.54 -17.09
CA ALA A 289 -9.04 -11.42 -16.00
C ALA A 289 -7.74 -10.74 -16.46
N GLU A 290 -7.24 -11.10 -17.64
CA GLU A 290 -6.04 -10.51 -18.22
C GLU A 290 -6.21 -9.00 -18.47
N TRP A 291 -7.30 -8.60 -19.12
CA TRP A 291 -7.57 -7.20 -19.41
C TRP A 291 -7.95 -6.40 -18.17
N THR A 292 -8.56 -7.01 -17.16
CA THR A 292 -8.79 -6.37 -15.86
C THR A 292 -7.48 -6.09 -15.14
N ALA A 293 -6.50 -7.01 -15.18
CA ALA A 293 -5.19 -6.78 -14.60
C ALA A 293 -4.45 -5.62 -15.31
N ARG A 294 -4.50 -5.56 -16.65
CA ARG A 294 -3.94 -4.43 -17.40
C ARG A 294 -4.64 -3.12 -17.08
N PHE A 295 -5.98 -3.15 -16.98
CA PHE A 295 -6.80 -2.00 -16.63
C PHE A 295 -6.35 -1.37 -15.30
N ILE A 296 -6.26 -2.16 -14.23
CA ILE A 296 -5.83 -1.63 -12.94
C ILE A 296 -4.38 -1.15 -12.92
N ILE A 297 -3.47 -1.78 -13.67
CA ILE A 297 -2.10 -1.28 -13.81
C ILE A 297 -2.09 0.10 -14.44
N GLY A 298 -2.91 0.30 -15.47
CA GLY A 298 -3.02 1.58 -16.17
C GLY A 298 -3.73 2.67 -15.39
N GLU A 299 -4.85 2.35 -14.71
CA GLU A 299 -5.71 3.34 -14.06
C GLU A 299 -5.33 3.64 -12.60
N SER A 300 -4.90 2.63 -11.84
CA SER A 300 -4.61 2.77 -10.41
C SER A 300 -3.21 2.30 -10.01
N GLY A 301 -2.39 1.85 -10.96
CA GLY A 301 -1.04 1.36 -10.70
C GLY A 301 -0.95 -0.12 -10.27
N GLY A 302 -2.06 -0.87 -10.35
CA GLY A 302 -2.07 -2.33 -10.21
C GLY A 302 -1.88 -2.85 -8.78
N ARG A 303 -2.27 -2.04 -7.79
CA ARG A 303 -2.21 -2.38 -6.36
C ARG A 303 -3.48 -3.10 -5.91
N ASP A 304 -3.41 -3.73 -4.74
CA ASP A 304 -4.55 -4.31 -4.06
C ASP A 304 -5.05 -3.38 -2.95
N ASP A 305 -5.77 -2.34 -3.38
CA ASP A 305 -6.27 -1.28 -2.51
C ASP A 305 -7.70 -0.85 -2.91
N SER A 306 -8.32 -0.06 -2.05
CA SER A 306 -9.69 0.42 -2.24
C SER A 306 -9.85 1.23 -3.53
N ASP A 307 -8.83 1.98 -3.96
CA ASP A 307 -8.86 2.71 -5.24
C ASP A 307 -8.94 1.76 -6.43
N SER A 308 -8.16 0.68 -6.42
CA SER A 308 -8.19 -0.34 -7.47
C SER A 308 -9.52 -1.10 -7.47
N HIS A 309 -10.09 -1.39 -6.29
CA HIS A 309 -11.42 -2.01 -6.19
C HIS A 309 -12.52 -1.07 -6.71
N ALA A 310 -12.42 0.22 -6.40
CA ALA A 310 -13.38 1.23 -6.83
C ALA A 310 -13.41 1.39 -8.37
N VAL A 311 -12.26 1.50 -9.05
CA VAL A 311 -12.24 1.59 -10.52
C VAL A 311 -12.76 0.30 -11.18
N ILE A 312 -12.50 -0.88 -10.61
CA ILE A 312 -13.06 -2.15 -11.10
C ILE A 312 -14.59 -2.15 -10.97
N TRP A 313 -15.12 -1.80 -9.80
CA TRP A 313 -16.57 -1.76 -9.59
C TRP A 313 -17.27 -0.74 -10.48
N ALA A 314 -16.61 0.40 -10.78
CA ALA A 314 -17.16 1.37 -11.72
C ALA A 314 -17.30 0.76 -13.12
N MET A 315 -16.34 -0.09 -13.52
CA MET A 315 -16.38 -0.82 -14.79
C MET A 315 -17.41 -1.94 -14.79
N PHE A 316 -17.56 -2.71 -13.69
CA PHE A 316 -18.65 -3.68 -13.55
C PHE A 316 -20.02 -3.04 -13.66
N ASN A 317 -20.23 -1.95 -12.93
CA ASN A 317 -21.49 -1.20 -12.94
C ASN A 317 -21.79 -0.65 -14.33
N ARG A 318 -20.80 0.00 -14.95
CA ARG A 318 -20.94 0.55 -16.30
C ARG A 318 -21.23 -0.53 -17.34
N TYR A 319 -20.49 -1.63 -17.29
CA TYR A 319 -20.68 -2.72 -18.24
C TYR A 319 -22.08 -3.32 -18.12
N ALA A 320 -22.46 -3.76 -16.91
CA ALA A 320 -23.71 -4.47 -16.70
C ALA A 320 -24.94 -3.58 -16.93
N LEU A 321 -24.90 -2.31 -16.52
CA LEU A 321 -26.07 -1.43 -16.56
C LEU A 321 -26.19 -0.64 -17.86
N LEU A 322 -25.07 -0.32 -18.53
CA LEU A 322 -25.05 0.70 -19.59
C LEU A 322 -24.49 0.21 -20.92
N THR A 323 -23.39 -0.54 -20.91
CA THR A 323 -22.59 -0.73 -22.14
C THR A 323 -22.64 -2.14 -22.73
N ARG A 324 -23.17 -3.13 -22.01
CA ARG A 324 -23.30 -4.52 -22.49
C ARG A 324 -24.00 -4.66 -23.86
N PRO A 325 -25.03 -3.87 -24.22
CA PRO A 325 -25.61 -3.94 -25.57
C PRO A 325 -24.63 -3.57 -26.70
N TYR A 326 -23.58 -2.79 -26.40
CA TYR A 326 -22.60 -2.32 -27.38
C TYR A 326 -21.30 -3.13 -27.36
N TYR A 327 -21.02 -3.84 -26.26
CA TYR A 327 -19.81 -4.64 -26.09
C TYR A 327 -20.18 -6.05 -25.62
N ARG A 328 -20.00 -7.02 -26.52
CA ARG A 328 -20.34 -8.43 -26.27
C ARG A 328 -19.55 -9.03 -25.11
N THR A 329 -18.32 -8.58 -24.87
CA THR A 329 -17.45 -9.05 -23.78
C THR A 329 -17.00 -7.90 -22.89
N PHE A 330 -16.68 -8.21 -21.63
CA PHE A 330 -16.20 -7.24 -20.67
C PHE A 330 -14.82 -6.70 -21.07
N ASN A 331 -13.91 -7.55 -21.53
CA ASN A 331 -12.60 -7.12 -22.02
C ASN A 331 -12.69 -6.15 -23.22
N ALA A 332 -13.62 -6.36 -24.16
CA ALA A 332 -13.81 -5.45 -25.29
C ALA A 332 -14.27 -4.07 -24.82
N PHE A 333 -15.15 -4.05 -23.81
CA PHE A 333 -15.55 -2.82 -23.15
C PHE A 333 -14.38 -2.11 -22.47
N LEU A 334 -13.57 -2.81 -21.66
CA LEU A 334 -12.41 -2.22 -20.98
C LEU A 334 -11.44 -1.58 -21.96
N ARG A 335 -11.09 -2.27 -23.05
CA ARG A 335 -10.19 -1.77 -24.11
C ARG A 335 -10.75 -0.56 -24.84
N ALA A 336 -12.08 -0.49 -24.97
CA ALA A 336 -12.73 0.62 -25.63
C ALA A 336 -12.85 1.87 -24.75
N TYR A 337 -12.95 1.70 -23.43
CA TYR A 337 -13.25 2.77 -22.48
C TYR A 337 -12.00 3.30 -21.76
N SER A 338 -11.12 2.43 -21.28
CA SER A 338 -9.94 2.81 -20.49
C SER A 338 -8.83 3.40 -21.37
N THR A 339 -8.35 4.59 -20.99
CA THR A 339 -7.32 5.33 -21.77
C THR A 339 -6.01 4.52 -21.90
N PRO A 340 -5.44 3.93 -20.82
CA PRO A 340 -4.29 3.04 -20.92
C PRO A 340 -4.47 1.82 -21.82
N LEU A 341 -5.71 1.36 -22.05
CA LEU A 341 -6.00 0.17 -22.86
C LEU A 341 -6.40 0.49 -24.30
N GLN A 342 -6.50 1.77 -24.64
CA GLN A 342 -6.72 2.20 -26.02
C GLN A 342 -5.41 2.11 -26.82
N PRO A 343 -5.35 1.40 -27.95
CA PRO A 343 -4.17 1.39 -28.81
C PRO A 343 -3.94 2.76 -29.47
N VAL A 344 -5.03 3.49 -29.73
CA VAL A 344 -5.02 4.88 -30.17
C VAL A 344 -6.01 5.65 -29.29
N LEU A 345 -5.55 6.74 -28.66
CA LEU A 345 -6.42 7.57 -27.83
C LEU A 345 -7.63 8.05 -28.64
N LYS A 346 -8.83 7.89 -28.09
CA LYS A 346 -10.08 8.29 -28.76
C LYS A 346 -10.40 9.78 -28.58
N SER A 347 -9.82 10.42 -27.56
CA SER A 347 -10.04 11.83 -27.25
C SER A 347 -8.84 12.67 -27.65
N TRP A 348 -9.06 13.73 -28.43
CA TRP A 348 -8.02 14.70 -28.76
C TRP A 348 -7.46 15.38 -27.49
N GLY A 349 -8.27 15.55 -26.44
CA GLY A 349 -7.82 16.13 -25.17
C GLY A 349 -6.83 15.21 -24.44
N ALA A 350 -7.06 13.90 -24.50
CA ALA A 350 -6.11 12.92 -23.97
C ALA A 350 -4.82 12.90 -24.78
N SER A 351 -4.89 12.97 -26.12
CA SER A 351 -3.70 13.08 -26.96
C SER A 351 -2.93 14.37 -26.69
N LYS A 352 -3.61 15.52 -26.59
CA LYS A 352 -2.99 16.81 -26.30
C LYS A 352 -2.17 16.80 -25.01
N ARG A 353 -2.65 16.12 -23.96
CA ARG A 353 -1.91 15.99 -22.68
C ARG A 353 -0.66 15.11 -22.76
N ASN A 354 -0.54 14.27 -23.78
CA ASN A 354 0.54 13.29 -23.88
C ASN A 354 1.46 13.52 -25.09
N MET A 355 1.07 14.33 -26.09
CA MET A 355 1.78 14.44 -27.36
C MET A 355 3.22 14.97 -27.26
N ASP A 356 3.54 15.69 -26.18
CA ASP A 356 4.87 16.25 -25.92
C ASP A 356 5.75 15.31 -25.07
N ARG A 357 5.23 14.16 -24.65
CA ARG A 357 6.04 13.18 -23.90
C ARG A 357 6.96 12.43 -24.84
N ALA A 358 8.21 12.21 -24.38
CA ALA A 358 9.23 11.47 -25.14
C ALA A 358 8.79 10.05 -25.52
N ASP A 359 7.88 9.44 -24.76
CA ASP A 359 7.35 8.11 -25.02
C ASP A 359 6.05 8.09 -25.83
N PHE A 360 5.59 9.22 -26.40
CA PHE A 360 4.39 9.25 -27.21
C PHE A 360 4.62 8.69 -28.61
N VAL A 361 3.86 7.66 -28.97
CA VAL A 361 3.93 6.97 -30.25
C VAL A 361 2.79 7.47 -31.13
N ARG A 362 3.14 8.20 -32.20
CA ARG A 362 2.18 8.67 -33.20
C ARG A 362 1.77 7.51 -34.10
N THR A 363 0.49 7.40 -34.41
CA THR A 363 -0.07 6.34 -35.26
C THR A 363 -0.44 6.85 -36.66
N GLY A 364 -0.04 8.08 -36.98
CA GLY A 364 -0.42 8.80 -38.20
C GLY A 364 -1.74 9.55 -38.06
N GLY A 365 -1.85 10.67 -38.79
CA GLY A 365 -3.01 11.55 -38.79
C GLY A 365 -3.16 12.45 -37.55
N THR A 366 -4.10 13.39 -37.66
CA THR A 366 -4.47 14.33 -36.60
C THR A 366 -5.96 14.27 -36.33
N PHE A 367 -6.39 14.77 -35.17
CA PHE A 367 -7.82 14.95 -34.92
C PHE A 367 -8.36 16.13 -35.74
N GLY A 368 -9.55 15.94 -36.33
CA GLY A 368 -10.31 17.01 -36.96
C GLY A 368 -11.12 17.85 -35.96
N PRO A 369 -11.81 18.90 -36.42
CA PRO A 369 -12.69 19.72 -35.59
C PRO A 369 -13.66 18.86 -34.76
N PRO A 370 -13.92 19.21 -33.49
CA PRO A 370 -13.57 20.45 -32.80
C PRO A 370 -12.15 20.47 -32.17
N ALA A 371 -11.29 19.49 -32.45
CA ALA A 371 -9.93 19.50 -31.94
C ALA A 371 -9.12 20.68 -32.53
N PRO A 372 -8.25 21.33 -31.73
CA PRO A 372 -7.25 22.23 -32.27
C PRO A 372 -6.41 21.57 -33.38
N PRO A 373 -6.02 22.31 -34.44
CA PRO A 373 -5.17 21.77 -35.50
C PRO A 373 -3.87 21.15 -34.96
N GLY A 374 -3.40 20.09 -35.64
CA GLY A 374 -2.09 19.50 -35.37
C GLY A 374 -2.00 18.51 -34.21
N ILE A 375 -3.09 18.24 -33.48
CA ILE A 375 -3.07 17.24 -32.39
C ILE A 375 -2.96 15.83 -33.01
N PRO A 376 -1.86 15.10 -32.77
CA PRO A 376 -1.65 13.80 -33.37
C PRO A 376 -2.52 12.71 -32.74
N ARG A 377 -2.85 11.71 -33.54
CA ARG A 377 -3.34 10.43 -33.03
C ARG A 377 -2.15 9.58 -32.56
N GLY A 378 -2.32 8.90 -31.44
CA GLY A 378 -1.26 8.11 -30.84
C GLY A 378 -1.57 7.66 -29.42
N GLN A 379 -0.56 7.07 -28.78
CA GLN A 379 -0.60 6.56 -27.41
C GLN A 379 0.82 6.51 -26.83
N ARG A 380 0.97 6.52 -25.50
CA ARG A 380 2.27 6.30 -24.86
C ARG A 380 2.78 4.87 -25.05
N ARG A 381 4.06 4.72 -25.39
CA ARG A 381 4.77 3.43 -25.55
C ARG A 381 4.58 2.54 -24.34
N ALA A 382 4.73 3.09 -23.13
CA ALA A 382 4.53 2.33 -21.89
C ALA A 382 3.16 1.65 -21.79
N TYR A 383 2.10 2.25 -22.34
CA TYR A 383 0.76 1.67 -22.37
C TYR A 383 0.58 0.65 -23.50
N LEU A 384 1.20 0.89 -24.67
CA LEU A 384 1.25 -0.11 -25.74
C LEU A 384 1.98 -1.37 -25.28
N ASP A 385 3.11 -1.22 -24.58
CA ASP A 385 3.87 -2.33 -24.02
C ASP A 385 3.08 -3.08 -22.94
N LEU A 386 2.28 -2.37 -22.13
CA LEU A 386 1.37 -2.97 -21.16
C LEU A 386 0.28 -3.83 -21.84
N GLN A 387 -0.28 -3.34 -22.95
CA GLN A 387 -1.30 -4.06 -23.72
C GLN A 387 -0.77 -5.37 -24.33
N GLN A 388 0.53 -5.44 -24.65
CA GLN A 388 1.17 -6.63 -25.19
C GLN A 388 1.81 -7.53 -24.13
N ARG A 389 1.92 -7.06 -22.88
CA ARG A 389 2.60 -7.81 -21.82
C ARG A 389 1.87 -9.11 -21.52
N PRO A 390 2.52 -10.28 -21.64
CA PRO A 390 1.91 -11.57 -21.33
C PRO A 390 1.43 -11.64 -19.88
N TRP A 391 0.34 -12.38 -19.61
CA TRP A 391 -0.22 -12.56 -18.27
C TRP A 391 0.86 -12.87 -17.22
N ALA A 392 1.75 -13.84 -17.50
CA ALA A 392 2.81 -14.25 -16.57
C ALA A 392 3.78 -13.11 -16.17
N GLN A 393 3.93 -12.09 -17.02
CA GLN A 393 4.79 -10.93 -16.80
C GLN A 393 4.05 -9.75 -16.14
N LEU A 394 2.73 -9.84 -15.96
CA LEU A 394 1.98 -8.84 -15.20
C LEU A 394 2.31 -8.97 -13.70
N PRO A 395 2.38 -7.85 -12.96
CA PRO A 395 2.56 -7.86 -11.51
C PRO A 395 1.61 -8.84 -10.82
N SER A 396 2.12 -9.67 -9.92
CA SER A 396 1.34 -10.70 -9.21
C SER A 396 0.16 -10.10 -8.43
N ALA A 397 0.34 -8.90 -7.84
CA ALA A 397 -0.73 -8.17 -7.16
C ALA A 397 -1.89 -7.85 -8.13
N ALA A 398 -1.59 -7.32 -9.31
CA ALA A 398 -2.61 -6.99 -10.31
C ALA A 398 -3.35 -8.25 -10.81
N ARG A 399 -2.61 -9.35 -11.05
CA ARG A 399 -3.20 -10.64 -11.41
C ARG A 399 -4.15 -11.17 -10.34
N SER A 400 -3.70 -11.14 -9.08
CA SER A 400 -4.48 -11.60 -7.93
C SER A 400 -5.77 -10.79 -7.76
N VAL A 401 -5.68 -9.46 -7.81
CA VAL A 401 -6.84 -8.57 -7.69
C VAL A 401 -7.84 -8.80 -8.81
N ALA A 402 -7.38 -8.94 -10.06
CA ALA A 402 -8.26 -9.22 -11.19
C ALA A 402 -9.04 -10.54 -10.98
N VAL A 403 -8.34 -11.64 -10.65
CA VAL A 403 -9.00 -12.93 -10.41
C VAL A 403 -9.99 -12.85 -9.25
N ARG A 404 -9.60 -12.26 -8.12
CA ARG A 404 -10.50 -12.11 -6.97
C ARG A 404 -11.70 -11.24 -7.31
N ALA A 405 -11.52 -10.16 -8.07
CA ALA A 405 -12.61 -9.29 -8.46
C ALA A 405 -13.64 -10.01 -9.34
N LEU A 406 -13.15 -10.72 -10.34
CA LEU A 406 -13.99 -11.50 -11.27
C LEU A 406 -14.60 -12.74 -10.60
N GLY A 407 -14.06 -13.18 -9.45
CA GLY A 407 -14.65 -14.19 -8.58
C GLY A 407 -15.57 -13.64 -7.48
N GLY A 408 -15.78 -12.32 -7.40
CA GLY A 408 -16.65 -11.70 -6.38
C GLY A 408 -16.03 -11.54 -4.98
N ALA A 409 -14.72 -11.63 -4.87
CA ALA A 409 -13.97 -11.59 -3.61
C ALA A 409 -13.31 -10.22 -3.30
N ILE A 410 -13.85 -9.12 -3.84
CA ILE A 410 -13.42 -7.74 -3.50
C ILE A 410 -14.61 -6.91 -3.01
N ALA A 411 -14.35 -5.95 -2.13
CA ALA A 411 -15.37 -5.03 -1.63
C ALA A 411 -15.81 -4.02 -2.72
N ASN A 412 -17.06 -3.57 -2.65
CA ASN A 412 -17.57 -2.46 -3.49
C ASN A 412 -17.66 -1.16 -2.67
N PRO A 413 -16.64 -0.28 -2.73
CA PRO A 413 -16.64 0.95 -1.94
C PRO A 413 -17.49 2.08 -2.55
N ILE A 414 -17.99 1.94 -3.78
CA ILE A 414 -18.61 3.03 -4.56
C ILE A 414 -20.07 2.79 -4.92
N GLY A 415 -20.67 1.71 -4.42
CA GLY A 415 -22.06 1.33 -4.69
C GLY A 415 -22.33 1.21 -6.19
N ASN A 416 -23.26 2.02 -6.70
CA ASN A 416 -23.71 1.99 -8.10
C ASN A 416 -23.00 3.03 -9.00
N ALA A 417 -21.88 3.62 -8.58
CA ALA A 417 -21.17 4.57 -9.46
C ALA A 417 -20.73 3.89 -10.77
N THR A 418 -20.99 4.54 -11.89
CA THR A 418 -20.75 4.04 -13.26
C THR A 418 -19.72 4.85 -14.04
N GLU A 419 -19.30 5.97 -13.49
CA GLU A 419 -18.37 6.90 -14.10
C GLU A 419 -17.30 7.26 -13.07
N PHE A 420 -16.09 7.53 -13.55
CA PHE A 420 -15.05 8.11 -12.72
C PHE A 420 -14.13 9.00 -13.53
N GLY A 421 -13.43 9.90 -12.85
CA GLY A 421 -12.39 10.75 -13.43
C GLY A 421 -11.83 11.73 -12.41
N SER A 422 -10.67 12.30 -12.70
CA SER A 422 -10.06 13.31 -11.82
C SER A 422 -10.63 14.70 -12.11
N THR A 423 -11.70 15.08 -11.42
CA THR A 423 -12.20 16.48 -11.49
C THR A 423 -11.18 17.48 -10.94
N TYR A 424 -10.25 17.02 -10.10
CA TYR A 424 -9.11 17.79 -9.64
C TYR A 424 -8.18 18.20 -10.80
N VAL A 425 -7.82 17.23 -11.68
CA VAL A 425 -7.07 17.52 -12.91
C VAL A 425 -7.91 18.34 -13.89
N TYR A 426 -9.21 18.07 -14.03
CA TYR A 426 -10.06 18.86 -14.94
C TYR A 426 -10.15 20.33 -14.51
N PHE A 427 -10.23 20.59 -13.20
CA PHE A 427 -10.14 21.96 -12.66
C PHE A 427 -8.80 22.59 -13.02
N HIS A 428 -7.69 21.87 -12.79
CA HIS A 428 -6.36 22.37 -13.11
C HIS A 428 -6.19 22.68 -14.60
N ASP A 429 -6.67 21.80 -15.48
CA ASP A 429 -6.63 22.01 -16.93
C ASP A 429 -7.36 23.30 -17.35
N ALA A 430 -8.50 23.60 -16.69
CA ALA A 430 -9.30 24.79 -16.96
C ALA A 430 -8.73 26.08 -16.34
N ASN A 431 -8.12 26.00 -15.15
CA ASN A 431 -7.74 27.17 -14.35
C ASN A 431 -6.24 27.40 -14.23
N ARG A 432 -5.41 26.48 -14.75
CA ARG A 432 -3.93 26.49 -14.65
C ARG A 432 -3.39 26.56 -13.22
N ARG A 433 -4.20 26.11 -12.25
CA ARG A 433 -3.83 25.96 -10.83
C ARG A 433 -4.64 24.85 -10.19
N TYR A 434 -4.16 24.30 -9.10
CA TYR A 434 -4.92 23.31 -8.34
C TYR A 434 -6.00 23.97 -7.47
N PRO A 435 -7.17 23.32 -7.29
CA PRO A 435 -8.26 23.86 -6.49
C PRO A 435 -8.00 23.73 -4.99
N SER A 436 -8.57 24.63 -4.18
CA SER A 436 -8.79 24.37 -2.76
C SER A 436 -9.84 23.25 -2.57
N PRO A 437 -9.97 22.65 -1.36
CA PRO A 437 -11.00 21.62 -1.12
C PRO A 437 -12.42 22.06 -1.48
N ASP A 438 -12.81 23.30 -1.17
CA ASP A 438 -14.15 23.83 -1.46
C ASP A 438 -14.35 24.15 -2.94
N GLU A 439 -13.30 24.60 -3.63
CA GLU A 439 -13.33 24.78 -5.08
C GLU A 439 -13.47 23.44 -5.80
N TRP A 440 -12.71 22.43 -5.37
CA TRP A 440 -12.78 21.10 -5.94
C TRP A 440 -14.16 20.48 -5.75
N ARG A 441 -14.75 20.61 -4.55
CA ARG A 441 -16.11 20.13 -4.25
C ARG A 441 -17.14 20.78 -5.16
N ARG A 442 -17.18 22.12 -5.20
CA ARG A 442 -18.13 22.87 -6.04
C ARG A 442 -17.96 22.53 -7.52
N PHE A 443 -16.72 22.49 -8.00
CA PHE A 443 -16.43 22.12 -9.39
C PHE A 443 -16.89 20.70 -9.71
N THR A 444 -16.66 19.75 -8.78
CA THR A 444 -17.09 18.36 -8.94
C THR A 444 -18.60 18.22 -9.03
N GLU A 445 -19.35 18.92 -8.18
CA GLU A 445 -20.82 18.92 -8.21
C GLU A 445 -21.36 19.56 -9.50
N GLN A 446 -20.80 20.69 -9.92
CA GLN A 446 -21.17 21.35 -11.17
C GLN A 446 -20.85 20.49 -12.39
N TYR A 447 -19.68 19.86 -12.41
CA TYR A 447 -19.27 18.91 -13.44
C TYR A 447 -20.24 17.73 -13.51
N ALA A 448 -20.57 17.12 -12.37
CA ALA A 448 -21.54 16.03 -12.30
C ALA A 448 -22.90 16.47 -12.85
N ALA A 449 -23.41 17.64 -12.45
CA ALA A 449 -24.68 18.17 -12.92
C ALA A 449 -24.69 18.39 -14.44
N LYS A 450 -23.62 18.99 -14.99
CA LYS A 450 -23.45 19.22 -16.43
C LYS A 450 -23.47 17.91 -17.23
N MET A 451 -22.90 16.84 -16.68
CA MET A 451 -22.85 15.53 -17.33
C MET A 451 -24.14 14.69 -17.14
N GLY A 452 -25.15 15.21 -16.42
CA GLY A 452 -26.36 14.45 -16.07
C GLY A 452 -26.10 13.36 -15.02
N TRP A 453 -25.06 13.53 -14.21
CA TRP A 453 -24.62 12.61 -13.17
C TRP A 453 -24.90 13.18 -11.78
N ARG A 454 -24.66 12.34 -10.76
CA ARG A 454 -24.61 12.70 -9.35
C ARG A 454 -23.27 12.22 -8.79
N TRP A 455 -22.50 13.12 -8.19
CA TRP A 455 -21.32 12.73 -7.41
C TRP A 455 -21.77 11.90 -6.21
N ILE A 456 -21.10 10.78 -5.95
CA ILE A 456 -21.48 9.91 -4.82
C ILE A 456 -21.04 10.47 -3.45
N GLY A 457 -20.37 11.62 -3.44
CA GLY A 457 -19.82 12.24 -2.25
C GLY A 457 -18.45 11.66 -1.86
N PRO A 458 -17.90 12.12 -0.73
CA PRO A 458 -16.66 11.61 -0.19
C PRO A 458 -16.80 10.15 0.27
N VAL A 459 -15.83 9.30 -0.06
CA VAL A 459 -15.77 7.90 0.35
C VAL A 459 -14.51 7.68 1.19
N PRO A 460 -14.63 7.27 2.47
CA PRO A 460 -13.48 7.04 3.32
C PRO A 460 -12.48 6.04 2.72
N GLY A 461 -11.20 6.41 2.71
CA GLY A 461 -10.13 5.55 2.22
C GLY A 461 -9.94 5.52 0.70
N LEU A 462 -10.65 6.35 -0.07
CA LEU A 462 -10.39 6.56 -1.50
C LEU A 462 -9.66 7.89 -1.74
N ASP A 463 -8.68 7.91 -2.65
CA ASP A 463 -8.10 9.15 -3.16
C ASP A 463 -8.97 9.71 -4.29
N GLN A 464 -9.99 10.49 -3.90
CA GLN A 464 -10.91 11.07 -4.87
C GLN A 464 -10.36 12.27 -5.64
N ASN A 465 -9.15 12.75 -5.32
CA ASN A 465 -8.43 13.68 -6.19
C ASN A 465 -7.89 12.94 -7.41
N SER A 466 -7.45 11.69 -7.24
CA SER A 466 -7.05 10.81 -8.34
C SER A 466 -8.25 10.33 -9.14
N ASN A 467 -9.29 9.80 -8.48
CA ASN A 467 -10.52 9.36 -9.15
C ASN A 467 -11.77 9.73 -8.36
N THR A 468 -12.54 10.69 -8.86
CA THR A 468 -13.85 11.02 -8.33
C THR A 468 -14.92 10.16 -9.01
N TYR A 469 -15.91 9.68 -8.26
CA TYR A 469 -16.89 8.69 -8.74
C TYR A 469 -18.29 9.29 -8.87
N PHE A 470 -18.99 8.93 -9.94
CA PHE A 470 -20.33 9.44 -10.23
C PHE A 470 -21.28 8.33 -10.64
N VAL A 471 -22.55 8.51 -10.29
CA VAL A 471 -23.66 7.67 -10.76
C VAL A 471 -24.50 8.46 -11.75
N GLN A 472 -24.88 7.85 -12.88
CA GLN A 472 -25.85 8.48 -13.78
C GLN A 472 -27.18 8.69 -13.06
N ARG A 473 -27.83 9.85 -13.20
CA ARG A 473 -29.06 10.18 -12.45
C ARG A 473 -30.15 9.12 -12.61
N ARG A 474 -30.32 8.57 -13.82
CA ARG A 474 -31.29 7.49 -14.10
C ARG A 474 -31.02 6.17 -13.34
N LEU A 475 -29.80 5.96 -12.86
CA LEU A 475 -29.39 4.77 -12.10
C LEU A 475 -29.35 5.03 -10.59
N ALA A 476 -29.46 6.30 -10.17
CA ALA A 476 -29.31 6.71 -8.78
C ALA A 476 -30.41 6.17 -7.85
N ALA A 477 -31.54 5.74 -8.41
CA ALA A 477 -32.69 5.16 -7.70
C ALA A 477 -32.62 3.63 -7.60
N LEU A 478 -31.66 2.98 -8.26
CA LEU A 478 -31.51 1.52 -8.15
C LEU A 478 -31.05 1.12 -6.74
N PRO A 479 -31.49 -0.04 -6.21
CA PRO A 479 -30.97 -0.60 -4.97
C PRO A 479 -29.44 -0.69 -4.99
N VAL A 480 -28.80 -0.50 -3.84
CA VAL A 480 -27.33 -0.62 -3.72
C VAL A 480 -26.98 -1.92 -2.99
N PRO A 481 -26.15 -2.81 -3.57
CA PRO A 481 -25.62 -2.76 -4.94
C PRO A 481 -26.62 -3.34 -5.97
N ALA A 482 -26.72 -2.69 -7.14
CA ALA A 482 -27.55 -3.14 -8.27
C ALA A 482 -26.85 -4.22 -9.12
N VAL A 483 -25.55 -4.36 -8.93
CA VAL A 483 -24.65 -5.26 -9.67
C VAL A 483 -23.88 -6.11 -8.67
N ARG A 484 -23.74 -7.40 -8.97
CA ARG A 484 -23.04 -8.37 -8.12
C ARG A 484 -22.18 -9.28 -8.98
N VAL A 485 -21.11 -9.79 -8.41
CA VAL A 485 -20.34 -10.90 -8.99
C VAL A 485 -20.61 -12.12 -8.13
N LEU A 486 -21.30 -13.10 -8.70
CA LEU A 486 -21.59 -14.37 -8.03
C LEU A 486 -20.40 -15.31 -8.25
N PRO A 487 -19.96 -16.07 -7.24
CA PRO A 487 -18.89 -17.04 -7.41
C PRO A 487 -19.30 -18.11 -8.43
N GLY A 488 -18.33 -18.60 -9.21
CA GLY A 488 -18.52 -19.59 -10.29
C GLY A 488 -18.05 -20.99 -9.95
#